data_AF-A0A7C7XYT7-F1
#
_entry.id   AF-A0A7C7XYT7-F1
#
_cell.length_a   1.000
_cell.length_b   1.000
_cell.length_c   1.000
_cell.angle_alpha   90.00
_cell.angle_beta   90.00
_cell.angle_gamma   90.00
#
_symmetry.space_group_name_H-M   'P 1'
#
loop_
_entity.id
_entity.type
_entity.pdbx_description
1 polymer ?
#
loop_
_entity_poly.entity_id
_entity_poly.type
_entity_poly.pdbx_seq_one_letter_code
_entity_poly.pdbx_strand_id
1 'polypeptide(L)'
;MADPVAVARGEALFVGSCSSYCHKATPEATDALFLFDCEWKHGGEDQNIFDIVTTGVPNTRMVGFGRNFPEGDDDLWKIIAYLRTNQPHCT
;
A
#
# COMPACT_ATOMS: atom_id res chain seq x y z
N MET A 1 -12.73 1.23 14.23
CA MET A 1 -11.44 1.94 14.39
C MET A 1 -10.35 0.94 14.09
N ALA A 2 -9.38 1.29 13.25
CA ALA A 2 -8.21 0.45 13.03
C ALA A 2 -7.36 0.39 14.31
N ASP A 3 -6.70 -0.74 14.56
CA ASP A 3 -5.78 -0.90 15.68
C ASP A 3 -4.56 0.04 15.50
N PRO A 4 -4.28 0.97 16.41
CA PRO A 4 -3.15 1.90 16.30
C PRO A 4 -1.79 1.21 16.16
N VAL A 5 -1.61 0.04 16.79
CA VAL A 5 -0.35 -0.72 16.71
C VAL A 5 -0.18 -1.31 15.30
N ALA A 6 -1.27 -1.85 14.74
CA ALA A 6 -1.29 -2.35 13.36
C ALA A 6 -1.00 -1.23 12.35
N VAL A 7 -1.62 -0.06 12.52
CA VAL A 7 -1.41 1.10 11.65
C VAL A 7 0.03 1.61 11.71
N ALA A 8 0.60 1.76 12.90
CA ALA A 8 2.00 2.21 13.06
C ALA A 8 3.00 1.23 12.42
N ARG A 9 2.71 -0.08 12.52
CA ARG A 9 3.51 -1.09 11.83
C ARG A 9 3.36 -1.00 10.31
N GLY A 10 2.14 -0.82 9.81
CA GLY A 10 1.85 -0.60 8.40
C GLY A 10 2.57 0.60 7.82
N GLU A 11 2.62 1.71 8.57
CA GLU A 11 3.36 2.91 8.21
C GLU A 11 4.87 2.61 8.06
N ALA A 12 5.49 1.98 9.05
CA ALA A 12 6.92 1.66 9.01
C ALA A 12 7.28 0.78 7.79
N LEU A 13 6.43 -0.22 7.50
CA LEU A 13 6.59 -1.09 6.34
C LEU A 13 6.40 -0.34 5.02
N PHE A 14 5.36 0.50 4.93
CA PHE A 14 5.09 1.33 3.75
C PHE A 14 6.25 2.30 3.47
N VAL A 15 6.76 2.97 4.51
CA VAL A 15 7.91 3.88 4.38
C VAL A 15 9.11 3.11 3.84
N GLY A 16 9.48 2.00 4.49
CA GLY A 16 10.67 1.24 4.14
C GLY A 16 10.61 0.47 2.82
N SER A 17 9.41 0.06 2.37
CA SER A 17 9.25 -0.83 1.21
C SER A 17 8.60 -0.18 0.00
N CYS A 18 7.82 0.89 0.20
CA CYS A 18 7.05 1.54 -0.85
C CYS A 18 7.49 3.00 -1.06
N SER A 19 7.47 3.82 -0.01
CA SER A 19 7.75 5.25 -0.13
C SER A 19 9.21 5.59 -0.32
N SER A 20 10.13 4.83 0.28
CA SER A 20 11.56 5.00 0.04
C SER A 20 11.97 4.79 -1.42
N TYR A 21 11.12 4.12 -2.21
CA TYR A 21 11.41 3.79 -3.60
C TYR A 21 10.53 4.54 -4.60
N CYS A 22 9.21 4.54 -4.40
CA CYS A 22 8.25 4.94 -5.43
C CYS A 22 7.06 5.74 -4.88
N HIS A 23 6.24 5.15 -4.01
CA HIS A 23 4.93 5.70 -3.63
C HIS A 23 5.01 6.74 -2.51
N LYS A 24 4.91 8.02 -2.87
CA LYS A 24 5.04 9.13 -1.92
C LYS A 24 3.87 9.18 -0.93
N ALA A 25 4.17 9.59 0.31
CA ALA A 25 3.17 9.83 1.35
C ALA A 25 2.35 11.12 1.12
N THR A 26 2.81 12.01 0.26
CA THR A 26 2.12 13.23 -0.16
C THR A 26 2.00 13.28 -1.68
N PRO A 27 1.00 14.00 -2.24
CA PRO A 27 0.87 14.15 -3.69
C PRO A 27 2.13 14.78 -4.29
N GLU A 28 2.77 14.07 -5.20
CA GLU A 28 3.98 14.51 -5.90
C GLU A 28 3.98 13.93 -7.32
N ALA A 29 4.51 14.69 -8.28
CA ALA A 29 4.64 14.24 -9.65
C ALA A 29 5.78 13.21 -9.77
N THR A 30 5.43 11.93 -9.68
CA THR A 30 6.35 10.79 -9.84
C THR A 30 5.83 9.80 -10.88
N ASP A 31 6.59 8.75 -11.19
CA ASP A 31 6.14 7.66 -12.06
C ASP A 31 5.23 6.64 -11.33
N ALA A 32 5.04 6.79 -10.01
CA ALA A 32 4.18 5.96 -9.18
C ALA A 32 2.86 6.66 -8.85
N LEU A 33 1.79 5.86 -8.72
CA LEU A 33 0.48 6.37 -8.31
C LEU A 33 0.52 6.86 -6.86
N PHE A 34 -0.24 7.90 -6.57
CA PHE A 34 -0.50 8.33 -5.20
C PHE A 34 -1.56 7.40 -4.59
N LEU A 35 -1.22 6.71 -3.50
CA LEU A 35 -2.05 5.60 -2.98
C LEU A 35 -3.05 6.03 -1.88
N PHE A 36 -3.07 7.31 -1.53
CA PHE A 36 -3.92 7.85 -0.46
C PHE A 36 -5.07 8.70 -0.99
N ASP A 37 -5.28 8.79 -2.30
CA ASP A 37 -6.48 9.36 -2.88
C ASP A 37 -7.54 8.27 -3.16
N CYS A 38 -8.61 8.64 -3.86
CA CYS A 38 -9.69 7.73 -4.23
C CYS A 38 -9.51 7.09 -5.62
N GLU A 39 -8.39 7.34 -6.30
CA GLU A 39 -8.18 6.91 -7.69
C GLU A 39 -7.39 5.59 -7.75
N TRP A 40 -8.10 4.50 -8.09
CA TRP A 40 -7.50 3.18 -8.18
C TRP A 40 -7.45 2.68 -9.63
N LYS A 41 -6.24 2.49 -10.16
CA LYS A 41 -6.03 2.00 -11.55
C LYS A 41 -6.16 0.49 -11.72
N HIS A 42 -5.94 -0.27 -10.64
CA HIS A 42 -5.82 -1.73 -10.69
C HIS A 42 -6.82 -2.45 -9.78
N GLY A 43 -7.85 -1.74 -9.30
CA GLY A 43 -8.79 -2.21 -8.29
C GLY A 43 -8.50 -1.59 -6.94
N GLY A 44 -9.55 -1.17 -6.24
CA GLY A 44 -9.48 -0.39 -5.01
C GLY A 44 -10.04 -1.10 -3.79
N GLU A 45 -10.43 -2.37 -3.89
CA GLU A 45 -10.81 -3.18 -2.73
C GLU A 45 -9.56 -3.69 -2.00
N ASP A 46 -9.67 -3.97 -0.70
CA ASP A 46 -8.51 -4.39 0.10
C ASP A 46 -7.86 -5.65 -0.47
N GLN A 47 -8.65 -6.61 -0.95
CA GLN A 47 -8.13 -7.82 -1.58
C GLN A 47 -7.40 -7.52 -2.89
N ASN A 48 -7.85 -6.53 -3.69
CA ASN A 48 -7.13 -6.14 -4.90
C ASN A 48 -5.76 -5.57 -4.56
N ILE A 49 -5.68 -4.71 -3.53
CA ILE A 49 -4.41 -4.15 -3.07
C ILE A 49 -3.48 -5.27 -2.59
N PHE A 50 -4.02 -6.21 -1.80
CA PHE A 50 -3.27 -7.38 -1.33
C PHE A 50 -2.69 -8.17 -2.51
N ASP A 51 -3.51 -8.49 -3.51
CA ASP A 51 -3.10 -9.26 -4.67
C ASP A 51 -2.03 -8.52 -5.49
N ILE A 52 -2.22 -7.22 -5.75
CA ILE A 52 -1.27 -6.39 -6.50
C ILE A 52 0.07 -6.29 -5.79
N VAL A 53 0.09 -6.07 -4.47
CA VAL A 53 1.36 -6.00 -3.73
C VAL A 53 2.04 -7.37 -3.73
N THR A 54 1.26 -8.45 -3.69
CA THR A 54 1.80 -9.82 -3.73
C THR A 54 2.39 -10.16 -5.10
N THR A 55 1.68 -9.86 -6.21
CA THR A 55 2.04 -10.33 -7.56
C THR A 55 2.73 -9.27 -8.42
N GLY A 56 2.64 -8.00 -8.04
CA GLY A 56 3.02 -6.86 -8.86
C GLY A 56 2.00 -6.55 -9.95
N VAL A 57 2.30 -5.53 -10.76
CA VAL A 57 1.51 -5.17 -11.94
C VAL A 57 2.31 -5.48 -13.21
N PRO A 58 1.84 -6.41 -14.06
CA PRO A 58 2.53 -6.77 -15.31
C PRO A 58 2.83 -5.56 -16.20
N ASN A 59 4.00 -5.56 -16.84
CA ASN A 59 4.47 -4.48 -17.72
C ASN A 59 4.61 -3.11 -17.02
N THR A 60 4.86 -3.09 -15.71
CA THR A 60 5.18 -1.88 -14.95
C THR A 60 6.40 -2.11 -14.06
N ARG A 61 6.83 -1.07 -13.34
CA ARG A 61 7.90 -1.17 -12.34
C ARG A 61 7.43 -1.72 -10.98
N MET A 62 6.12 -1.85 -10.76
CA MET A 62 5.57 -2.37 -9.51
C MET A 62 5.76 -3.88 -9.46
N VAL A 63 6.81 -4.30 -8.75
CA VAL A 63 7.15 -5.71 -8.55
C VAL A 63 6.23 -6.37 -7.51
N GLY A 64 6.08 -7.69 -7.60
CA GLY A 64 5.43 -8.47 -6.56
C GLY A 64 6.37 -8.68 -5.38
N PHE A 65 5.91 -8.32 -4.19
CA PHE A 65 6.62 -8.57 -2.94
C PHE A 65 6.41 -9.99 -2.43
N GLY A 66 5.47 -10.74 -2.99
CA GLY A 66 5.08 -12.06 -2.51
C GLY A 66 4.67 -12.02 -1.04
N ARG A 67 5.09 -13.03 -0.27
CA ARG A 67 4.84 -13.13 1.17
C ARG A 67 6.11 -12.80 1.99
N ASN A 68 6.95 -11.90 1.48
CA ASN A 68 8.32 -11.69 2.00
C ASN A 68 8.44 -10.63 3.10
N PHE A 69 7.33 -10.03 3.54
CA PHE A 69 7.37 -9.16 4.72
C PHE A 69 7.74 -9.96 5.99
N PRO A 70 8.30 -9.32 7.03
CA PRO A 70 8.76 -10.02 8.24
C PRO A 70 7.73 -10.93 8.90
N GLU A 71 6.45 -10.52 8.94
CA GLU A 71 5.33 -11.34 9.44
C GLU A 71 4.40 -11.84 8.31
N GLY A 72 4.92 -11.90 7.07
CA GLY A 72 4.19 -12.40 5.90
C GLY A 72 2.95 -11.58 5.58
N ASP A 73 1.83 -12.25 5.33
CA ASP A 73 0.58 -11.61 4.88
C ASP A 73 0.02 -10.63 5.92
N ASP A 74 0.24 -10.91 7.21
CA ASP A 74 -0.25 -10.05 8.29
C ASP A 74 0.34 -8.64 8.18
N ASP A 75 1.60 -8.54 7.76
CA ASP A 75 2.25 -7.26 7.49
C ASP A 75 1.68 -6.53 6.28
N LEU A 76 1.31 -7.27 5.24
CA LEU A 76 0.65 -6.67 4.09
C LEU A 76 -0.73 -6.10 4.48
N TRP A 77 -1.50 -6.82 5.29
CA TRP A 77 -2.77 -6.30 5.81
C TRP A 77 -2.58 -5.05 6.68
N LYS A 78 -1.49 -4.96 7.44
CA LYS A 78 -1.15 -3.74 8.20
C LYS A 78 -0.82 -2.56 7.28
N ILE A 79 -0.10 -2.78 6.18
CA ILE A 79 0.12 -1.74 5.16
C ILE A 79 -1.22 -1.26 4.60
N ILE A 80 -2.14 -2.17 4.27
CA ILE A 80 -3.48 -1.81 3.78
C ILE A 80 -4.24 -0.99 4.83
N ALA A 81 -4.21 -1.41 6.09
CA ALA A 81 -4.84 -0.65 7.20
C ALA A 81 -4.27 0.77 7.33
N TYR A 82 -2.96 0.94 7.12
CA TYR A 82 -2.33 2.25 7.07
C TYR A 82 -2.81 3.09 5.88
N LEU A 83 -2.89 2.52 4.67
CA LEU A 83 -3.44 3.22 3.50
C LEU A 83 -4.86 3.71 3.77
N ARG A 84 -5.75 2.83 4.26
CA ARG A 84 -7.15 3.16 4.53
C ARG A 84 -7.35 4.22 5.60
N THR A 85 -6.51 4.21 6.62
CA THR A 85 -6.59 5.20 7.72
C THR A 85 -6.19 6.60 7.24
N ASN A 86 -5.38 6.69 6.18
CA ASN A 86 -4.90 7.94 5.60
C ASN A 86 -5.63 8.34 4.31
N GLN A 87 -6.60 7.54 3.86
CA GLN A 87 -7.45 7.90 2.74
C GLN A 87 -8.57 8.87 3.17
N PRO A 88 -8.96 9.82 2.30
CA PRO A 88 -10.18 10.57 2.51
C PRO A 88 -11.39 9.63 2.43
N HIS A 89 -12.54 10.12 2.87
CA HIS A 89 -13.79 9.40 2.65
C HIS A 89 -14.14 9.42 1.16
N CYS A 90 -13.90 8.30 0.48
CA CYS A 90 -14.24 8.13 -0.93
C CYS A 90 -15.74 7.80 -1.06
N THR A 91 -16.44 8.56 -1.89
CA THR A 91 -17.88 8.41 -2.19
C THR A 91 -18.12 7.62 -3.45
#